data_AF-A0A378MYH2-F1
#
_entry.id   AF-A0A378MYH2-F1
#
_cell.length_a   1.000
_cell.length_b   1.000
_cell.length_c   1.000
_cell.angle_alpha   90.00
_cell.angle_beta   90.00
_cell.angle_gamma   90.00
#
_symmetry.space_group_name_H-M   'P 1'
#
loop_
_entity.id
_entity.type
_entity.pdbx_description
1 polymer ?
#
loop_
_entity_poly.entity_id
_entity_poly.type
_entity_poly.pdbx_seq_one_letter_code
_entity_poly.pdbx_strand_id
1 'polypeptide(L)'
;MAILLIIINYSLRNNLLKEQLREKSADLLLLDQLKVENQRLRLLLSSPLRQDEYKKIAEVLAAEMDAYRQQVVINQGRLDGAFVGQPIIDERGVVGQVISVGEKSSRVLLLSDITHAIPVQVLRNDVRALPVVQG
;
A
#
# COMPACT_ATOMS: atom_id res chain seq x y z
N MET A 1 -37.74 33.49 -15.47
CA MET A 1 -36.72 32.74 -16.23
C MET A 1 -35.53 32.28 -15.39
N ALA A 2 -34.85 33.15 -14.61
CA ALA A 2 -33.67 32.75 -13.82
C ALA A 2 -33.92 31.65 -12.75
N ILE A 3 -35.05 31.71 -12.03
CA ILE A 3 -35.40 30.72 -10.99
C ILE A 3 -35.58 29.31 -11.60
N LEU A 4 -36.20 29.22 -12.77
CA LEU A 4 -36.44 27.94 -13.46
C LEU A 4 -35.11 27.27 -13.85
N LEU A 5 -34.14 28.05 -14.34
CA LEU A 5 -32.81 27.55 -14.69
C LEU A 5 -32.06 26.99 -13.47
N ILE A 6 -32.17 27.67 -12.31
CA ILE A 6 -31.56 27.21 -11.05
C ILE A 6 -32.18 25.88 -10.59
N ILE A 7 -33.51 25.77 -10.63
CA ILE A 7 -34.23 24.54 -10.23
C ILE A 7 -33.86 23.37 -11.14
N ILE A 8 -33.81 23.60 -12.46
CA ILE A 8 -33.39 22.58 -13.43
C ILE A 8 -31.95 22.15 -13.18
N ASN A 9 -31.02 23.10 -12.99
CA ASN A 9 -29.62 22.79 -12.72
C ASN A 9 -29.45 21.99 -11.41
N TYR A 10 -30.18 22.38 -10.36
CA TYR A 10 -30.17 21.69 -9.07
C TYR A 10 -30.72 20.26 -9.17
N SER A 11 -31.81 20.07 -9.93
CA SER A 11 -32.38 18.75 -10.19
C SER A 11 -31.42 17.86 -11.00
N LEU A 12 -30.80 18.41 -12.04
CA LEU A 12 -29.80 17.71 -12.86
C LEU A 12 -28.59 17.29 -12.02
N ARG A 13 -28.03 18.19 -11.20
CA ARG A 13 -26.92 17.88 -10.29
C ARG A 13 -27.30 16.80 -9.29
N ASN A 14 -28.50 16.86 -8.71
CA ASN A 14 -28.97 15.84 -7.77
C ASN A 14 -29.10 14.46 -8.41
N ASN A 15 -29.63 14.39 -9.64
CA ASN A 15 -29.75 13.13 -10.35
C ASN A 15 -28.38 12.55 -10.71
N LEU A 16 -27.46 13.39 -11.20
CA LEU A 16 -26.08 12.97 -11.49
C LEU A 16 -25.37 12.44 -10.23
N LEU A 17 -25.48 13.15 -9.11
CA LEU A 17 -24.90 12.72 -7.84
C LEU A 17 -25.49 11.39 -7.36
N LYS A 18 -26.80 11.20 -7.51
CA LYS A 18 -27.45 9.92 -7.18
C LYS A 18 -26.97 8.78 -8.07
N GLU A 19 -26.76 9.04 -9.36
CA GLU A 19 -26.24 8.05 -10.30
C GLU A 19 -24.80 7.65 -9.96
N GLN A 20 -23.93 8.61 -9.70
CA GLN A 20 -22.56 8.37 -9.22
C GLN A 20 -22.54 7.58 -7.90
N LEU A 21 -23.46 7.90 -6.98
CA LEU A 21 -23.58 7.16 -5.72
C LEU A 21 -24.00 5.72 -5.95
N ARG A 22 -24.91 5.46 -6.90
CA ARG A 22 -25.34 4.10 -7.25
C ARG A 22 -24.21 3.31 -7.90
N GLU A 23 -23.47 3.92 -8.81
CA GLU A 23 -22.29 3.31 -9.45
C GLU A 23 -21.24 2.93 -8.40
N LYS A 24 -20.86 3.88 -7.53
CA LYS A 24 -19.90 3.62 -6.44
C LYS A 24 -20.40 2.56 -5.46
N SER A 25 -21.70 2.54 -5.18
CA SER A 25 -22.28 1.50 -4.31
C SER A 25 -22.18 0.12 -4.96
N ALA A 26 -22.37 0.03 -6.28
CA ALA A 26 -22.19 -1.23 -7.02
C ALA A 26 -20.72 -1.68 -7.03
N ASP A 27 -19.78 -0.75 -7.24
CA ASP A 27 -18.33 -1.02 -7.18
C ASP A 27 -17.93 -1.59 -5.81
N LEU A 28 -18.45 -0.99 -4.73
CA LEU A 28 -18.18 -1.44 -3.36
C LEU A 28 -18.72 -2.84 -3.09
N LEU A 29 -19.93 -3.17 -3.58
CA LEU A 29 -20.50 -4.51 -3.46
C LEU A 29 -19.65 -5.55 -4.21
N LEU A 30 -19.22 -5.23 -5.43
CA LEU A 30 -18.36 -6.11 -6.21
C LEU A 30 -17.00 -6.31 -5.54
N LEU A 31 -16.41 -5.24 -5.00
CA LEU A 31 -15.14 -5.31 -4.26
C LEU A 31 -15.25 -6.22 -3.04
N ASP A 32 -16.35 -6.12 -2.30
CA ASP A 32 -16.60 -6.96 -1.13
C ASP A 32 -16.75 -8.44 -1.52
N GLN A 33 -17.51 -8.73 -2.60
CA GLN A 33 -17.62 -10.08 -3.16
C GLN A 33 -16.26 -10.64 -3.58
N LEU A 34 -15.45 -9.86 -4.29
CA LEU A 34 -14.12 -10.28 -4.73
C LEU A 34 -13.18 -10.53 -3.54
N LYS A 35 -13.28 -9.76 -2.46
CA LYS A 35 -12.49 -9.99 -1.24
C LYS A 35 -12.85 -11.33 -0.60
N VAL A 36 -14.15 -11.62 -0.47
CA VAL A 36 -14.64 -12.90 0.08
C VAL A 36 -14.19 -14.07 -0.79
N GLU A 37 -14.33 -13.96 -2.11
CA GLU A 37 -13.90 -14.99 -3.07
C GLU A 37 -12.38 -15.20 -2.98
N ASN A 38 -11.59 -14.12 -2.94
CA ASN A 38 -10.15 -14.19 -2.83
C ASN A 38 -9.71 -14.83 -1.50
N GLN A 39 -10.39 -14.51 -0.40
CA GLN A 39 -10.16 -15.13 0.90
C GLN A 39 -10.46 -16.64 0.85
N ARG A 40 -11.58 -17.03 0.25
CA ARG A 40 -11.96 -18.44 0.08
C ARG A 40 -10.94 -19.21 -0.75
N LEU A 41 -10.51 -18.65 -1.88
CA LEU A 41 -9.47 -19.23 -2.74
C LEU A 41 -8.14 -19.37 -1.99
N ARG A 42 -7.75 -18.39 -1.17
CA ARG A 42 -6.53 -18.47 -0.35
C ARG A 42 -6.60 -19.54 0.72
N LEU A 43 -7.76 -19.71 1.37
CA LEU A 43 -7.99 -20.80 2.32
C LEU A 43 -7.87 -22.17 1.65
N LEU A 44 -8.45 -22.34 0.45
CA LEU A 44 -8.34 -23.58 -0.32
C LEU A 44 -6.89 -23.87 -0.75
N LEU A 45 -6.12 -22.84 -1.07
CA LEU A 45 -4.72 -22.95 -1.48
C LEU A 45 -3.74 -23.08 -0.29
N SER A 46 -4.24 -23.21 0.96
CA SER A 46 -3.40 -23.21 2.17
C SER A 46 -2.42 -22.04 2.22
N SER A 47 -2.82 -20.90 1.63
CA SER A 47 -2.07 -19.64 1.71
C SER A 47 -2.57 -18.92 2.96
N PRO A 48 -1.83 -18.93 4.08
CA PRO A 48 -2.24 -18.20 5.26
C PRO A 48 -2.47 -16.73 4.88
N LEU A 49 -3.60 -16.19 5.35
CA LEU A 49 -3.83 -14.75 5.34
C LEU A 49 -2.64 -14.13 6.06
N ARG A 50 -1.79 -13.39 5.32
CA ARG A 50 -1.00 -12.33 5.95
C ARG A 50 -2.04 -11.32 6.40
N GLN A 51 -2.59 -11.54 7.59
CA GLN A 51 -3.48 -10.61 8.26
C GLN A 51 -2.87 -9.23 8.13
N ASP A 52 -3.69 -8.25 7.79
CA ASP A 52 -3.38 -6.84 7.67
C ASP A 52 -2.15 -6.47 8.53
N GLU A 53 -0.97 -6.50 7.91
CA GLU A 53 0.24 -6.04 8.57
C GLU A 53 -0.06 -4.59 8.93
N TYR A 54 -0.21 -4.29 10.23
CA TYR A 54 -0.62 -2.98 10.72
C TYR A 54 0.20 -1.89 10.04
N LYS A 55 -0.41 -1.21 9.07
CA LYS A 55 0.25 -0.17 8.29
C LYS A 55 0.25 1.10 9.11
N LYS A 56 1.41 1.48 9.65
CA LYS A 56 1.62 2.80 10.27
C LYS A 56 2.15 3.76 9.21
N ILE A 57 1.50 4.93 9.13
CA ILE A 57 1.96 6.01 8.26
C ILE A 57 3.18 6.63 8.93
N ALA A 58 4.26 6.77 8.17
CA ALA A 58 5.50 7.38 8.60
C ALA A 58 5.77 8.63 7.74
N GLU A 59 6.22 9.70 8.38
CA GLU A 59 6.68 10.92 7.69
C GLU A 59 8.20 10.92 7.59
N VAL A 60 8.73 11.41 6.48
CA VAL A 60 10.17 11.57 6.26
C VAL A 60 10.65 12.84 6.97
N LEU A 61 11.54 12.67 7.94
CA LEU A 61 12.17 13.74 8.70
C LEU A 61 13.41 14.30 7.98
N ALA A 62 14.17 13.44 7.31
CA ALA A 62 15.37 13.81 6.58
C ALA A 62 15.67 12.81 5.46
N ALA A 63 16.30 13.28 4.40
CA ALA A 63 16.81 12.44 3.32
C ALA A 63 18.30 12.68 3.15
N GLU A 64 19.09 11.62 3.25
CA GLU A 64 20.52 11.60 2.92
C GLU A 64 20.65 10.88 1.57
N MET A 65 20.86 11.66 0.51
CA MET A 65 21.03 11.15 -0.85
C MET A 65 22.50 11.33 -1.27
N ASP A 66 23.27 10.25 -1.24
CA ASP A 66 24.58 10.18 -1.85
C ASP A 66 24.56 9.12 -2.97
N ALA A 67 25.46 9.24 -3.95
CA ALA A 67 25.54 8.38 -5.14
C ALA A 67 25.63 6.88 -4.82
N TYR A 68 26.02 6.54 -3.60
CA TYR A 68 26.19 5.16 -3.12
C TYR A 68 25.20 4.76 -2.02
N ARG A 69 24.44 5.71 -1.45
CA ARG A 69 23.53 5.45 -0.31
C ARG A 69 22.33 6.38 -0.39
N GLN A 70 21.16 5.79 -0.64
CA GLN A 70 19.87 6.48 -0.51
C GLN A 70 19.23 6.07 0.81
N GLN A 71 19.27 6.96 1.79
CA GLN A 71 18.70 6.72 3.11
C GLN A 71 17.74 7.83 3.50
N VAL A 72 16.67 7.44 4.19
CA VAL A 72 15.72 8.40 4.78
C VAL A 72 15.54 8.12 6.26
N VAL A 73 15.32 9.17 7.02
CA VAL A 73 14.95 9.09 8.44
C VAL A 73 13.45 9.32 8.53
N ILE A 74 12.75 8.43 9.23
CA ILE A 74 11.31 8.50 9.42
C ILE A 74 10.94 8.77 10.88
N ASN A 75 9.77 9.37 11.12
CA ASN A 75 9.22 9.69 12.44
C ASN A 75 8.61 8.49 13.20
N GLN A 76 9.06 7.27 12.89
CA GLN A 76 8.60 6.04 13.55
C GLN A 76 9.79 5.40 14.23
N GLY A 77 9.74 5.25 15.55
CA GLY A 77 10.77 4.63 16.36
C GLY A 77 10.30 3.36 17.07
N ARG A 78 11.09 2.89 18.03
CA ARG A 78 10.76 1.74 18.88
C ARG A 78 9.46 1.95 19.66
N LEU A 79 9.17 3.18 20.08
CA LEU A 79 7.91 3.52 20.76
C LEU A 79 6.70 3.31 19.84
N ASP A 80 6.90 3.40 18.54
CA ASP A 80 5.88 3.14 17.53
C ASP A 80 5.88 1.68 17.05
N GLY A 81 6.73 0.82 17.62
CA GLY A 81 6.86 -0.59 17.24
C GLY A 81 7.68 -0.81 15.98
N ALA A 82 8.48 0.16 15.54
CA ALA A 82 9.41 -0.04 14.43
C ALA A 82 10.51 -1.05 14.82
N PHE A 83 10.93 -1.88 13.88
CA PHE A 83 11.99 -2.87 14.10
C PHE A 83 12.92 -2.97 12.88
N VAL A 84 14.17 -3.38 13.12
CA VAL A 84 15.15 -3.57 12.04
C VAL A 84 14.69 -4.70 11.13
N GLY A 85 14.75 -4.46 9.83
CA GLY A 85 14.27 -5.39 8.82
C GLY A 85 12.82 -5.15 8.40
N GLN A 86 12.09 -4.25 9.07
CA GLN A 86 10.73 -3.90 8.70
C GLN A 86 10.67 -3.29 7.28
N PRO A 87 9.81 -3.81 6.39
CA PRO A 87 9.64 -3.26 5.05
C PRO A 87 8.88 -1.92 5.11
N ILE A 88 9.30 -0.97 4.30
CA ILE A 88 8.61 0.31 4.07
C ILE A 88 7.97 0.25 2.69
N ILE A 89 6.69 0.62 2.62
CA ILE A 89 5.88 0.54 1.40
C ILE A 89 5.27 1.91 1.06
N ASP A 90 5.12 2.23 -0.22
CA ASP A 90 4.29 3.32 -0.73
C ASP A 90 3.07 2.75 -1.52
N GLU A 91 2.35 3.60 -2.25
CA GLU A 91 1.22 3.17 -3.08
C GLU A 91 1.57 2.22 -4.24
N ARG A 92 2.84 2.13 -4.63
CA ARG A 92 3.39 1.31 -5.73
C ARG A 92 4.06 0.03 -5.26
N GLY A 93 4.55 -0.04 -4.02
CA GLY A 93 5.16 -1.26 -3.47
C GLY A 93 6.18 -1.02 -2.38
N VAL A 94 7.09 -1.98 -2.18
CA VAL A 94 8.18 -1.87 -1.18
C VAL A 94 9.23 -0.91 -1.70
N VAL A 95 9.46 0.17 -0.96
CA VAL A 95 10.42 1.24 -1.30
C VAL A 95 11.70 1.17 -0.47
N GLY A 96 11.70 0.43 0.63
CA GLY A 96 12.86 0.38 1.50
C GLY A 96 12.71 -0.60 2.66
N GLN A 97 13.75 -0.63 3.49
CA GLN A 97 13.80 -1.45 4.69
C GLN A 97 14.45 -0.68 5.84
N VAL A 98 13.88 -0.79 7.04
CA VAL A 98 14.46 -0.21 8.25
C VAL A 98 15.80 -0.90 8.55
N ILE A 99 16.88 -0.12 8.58
CA ILE A 99 18.24 -0.61 8.89
C ILE A 99 18.70 -0.24 10.30
N SER A 100 18.05 0.74 10.94
CA SER A 100 18.32 1.14 12.31
C SER A 100 17.09 1.78 12.94
N VAL A 101 16.87 1.55 14.23
CA VAL A 101 15.73 2.04 15.00
C VAL A 101 16.21 2.76 16.24
N GLY A 102 15.85 4.03 16.38
CA GLY A 102 15.97 4.83 17.60
C GLY A 102 14.66 4.83 18.41
N GLU A 103 14.59 5.62 19.49
CA GLU A 103 13.38 5.67 20.33
C GLU A 103 12.16 6.24 19.60
N LYS A 104 12.35 7.34 18.85
CA LYS A 104 11.29 8.11 18.17
C LYS A 104 11.46 8.21 16.65
N SER A 105 12.55 7.68 16.10
CA SER A 105 12.83 7.73 14.67
C SER A 105 13.60 6.50 14.23
N SER A 106 13.53 6.21 12.94
CA SER A 106 14.25 5.08 12.34
C SER A 106 14.90 5.49 11.04
N ARG A 107 15.98 4.81 10.68
CA ARG A 107 16.70 5.00 9.42
C ARG A 107 16.33 3.87 8.47
N VAL A 108 15.93 4.26 7.27
CA VAL A 108 15.46 3.38 6.21
C VAL A 108 16.49 3.42 5.08
N LEU A 109 16.91 2.25 4.63
CA LEU A 109 17.64 2.09 3.39
C LEU A 109 16.61 1.94 2.27
N LEU A 110 16.67 2.83 1.29
CA LEU A 110 15.82 2.72 0.12
C LEU A 110 16.36 1.64 -0.81
N LEU A 111 15.46 0.86 -1.40
CA LEU A 111 15.77 -0.06 -2.50
C LEU A 111 15.84 0.81 -3.76
N SER A 112 17.03 1.38 -4.00
CA SER A 112 17.29 2.44 -4.97
C SER A 112 16.69 2.17 -6.37
N ASP A 113 15.67 2.94 -6.75
CA ASP A 113 15.50 3.43 -8.13
C ASP A 113 14.66 4.72 -8.12
N ILE A 114 15.31 5.87 -7.85
CA ILE A 114 14.64 7.19 -7.75
C ILE A 114 15.02 8.10 -8.93
N THR A 115 15.92 7.69 -9.84
CA THR A 115 16.28 8.56 -10.98
C THR A 115 15.51 8.25 -12.26
N HIS A 116 14.89 7.09 -12.42
CA HIS A 116 14.01 6.84 -13.55
C HIS A 116 12.79 6.04 -13.12
N ALA A 117 11.62 6.52 -13.52
CA ALA A 117 10.39 5.73 -13.49
C ALA A 117 10.58 4.47 -14.34
N ILE A 118 10.98 3.36 -13.71
CA ILE A 118 10.84 2.01 -14.27
C ILE A 118 10.14 1.15 -13.21
N PRO A 119 8.98 0.56 -13.54
CA PRO A 119 8.21 -0.22 -12.59
C PRO A 119 8.91 -1.55 -12.37
N VAL A 120 9.54 -1.74 -11.22
CA VAL A 120 9.96 -3.07 -10.79
C VAL A 120 8.76 -3.75 -10.15
N GLN A 121 7.97 -4.44 -10.98
CA GLN A 121 7.21 -5.59 -10.53
C GLN A 121 8.19 -6.62 -9.97
N VAL A 122 8.10 -6.90 -8.68
CA VAL A 122 8.50 -8.22 -8.19
C VAL A 122 7.24 -8.94 -7.72
N LEU A 123 6.57 -9.57 -8.68
CA LEU A 123 5.84 -10.80 -8.41
C LEU A 123 6.88 -11.80 -7.92
N ARG A 124 7.13 -11.85 -6.61
CA ARG A 124 7.79 -13.01 -6.02
C ARG A 124 6.83 -14.18 -6.19
N ASN A 125 7.02 -14.90 -7.30
CA ASN A 125 6.71 -16.30 -7.37
C ASN A 125 7.29 -16.95 -6.11
N ASP A 126 6.41 -17.54 -5.30
CA ASP A 126 6.78 -18.46 -4.22
C ASP A 126 7.31 -19.77 -4.82
N VAL A 127 8.41 -19.71 -5.58
CA VAL A 127 9.21 -20.92 -5.84
C VAL A 127 10.06 -21.14 -4.61
N ARG A 128 9.49 -21.86 -3.65
CA ARG A 128 10.25 -22.61 -2.67
C ARG A 128 11.00 -23.71 -3.42
N ALA A 129 12.26 -23.47 -3.77
CA ALA A 129 13.19 -24.57 -3.98
C ALA A 129 13.64 -25.06 -2.60
N LEU A 130 13.05 -26.16 -2.14
CA LEU A 130 13.59 -26.91 -1.01
C LEU A 130 14.88 -27.59 -1.48
N PRO A 131 16.03 -27.43 -0.81
CA PRO A 131 17.15 -28.33 -1.05
C PRO A 131 16.74 -29.73 -0.59
N VAL A 132 16.54 -30.63 -1.54
CA VAL A 132 16.42 -32.06 -1.23
C VAL A 132 17.82 -32.53 -0.87
N VAL A 133 18.07 -32.75 0.41
CA VAL A 133 19.18 -33.60 0.86
C VAL A 133 18.80 -35.02 0.47
N GLN A 134 19.47 -35.58 -0.54
CA GLN A 134 19.58 -37.03 -0.68
C GLN A 134 20.87 -37.48 0.02
N GLY A 135 20.79 -38.67 0.62
CA GLY A 135 21.73 -39.21 1.60
C GLY A 135 23.14 -39.45 1.09
#